data_AF-A0AAI9CBM5-F1
#
_entry.id   AF-A0AAI9CBM5-F1
#
_cell.length_a   1.000
_cell.length_b   1.000
_cell.length_c   1.000
_cell.angle_alpha   90.00
_cell.angle_beta   90.00
_cell.angle_gamma   90.00
#
_symmetry.space_group_name_H-M   'P 1'
#
loop_
_entity.id
_entity.type
_entity.pdbx_description
1 polymer ?
#
loop_
_entity_poly.entity_id
_entity_poly.type
_entity_poly.pdbx_seq_one_letter_code
_entity_poly.pdbx_strand_id
1 'polypeptide(L)'
;MAVRTASDLARNAQRSWDDQEDLRLEQEHRAEQAADLAKAYRTDPAKLREAEEQTAGTFSGIHYTEVSLALHRLHHTDPADLMGSGVLQDLYRLARDEAAALDAQLLEMALQQVAA
;
A
#
# COMPACT_ATOMS: atom_id res chain seq x y z
N MET A 1 18.21 33.07 -40.03
CA MET A 1 17.74 32.73 -38.66
C MET A 1 16.27 33.08 -38.57
N ALA A 2 15.37 32.10 -38.47
CA ALA A 2 13.93 32.34 -38.46
C ALA A 2 13.49 32.92 -37.10
N VAL A 3 12.90 34.12 -37.13
CA VAL A 3 12.33 34.79 -35.94
C VAL A 3 11.10 34.00 -35.51
N ARG A 4 11.20 33.26 -34.41
CA ARG A 4 10.05 32.60 -33.78
C ARG A 4 9.13 33.70 -33.25
N THR A 5 7.90 33.77 -33.76
CA THR A 5 6.94 34.80 -33.35
C THR A 5 6.36 34.46 -31.98
N ALA A 6 5.95 35.46 -31.20
CA ALA A 6 5.33 35.26 -29.88
C ALA A 6 4.09 34.32 -29.93
N SER A 7 3.41 34.26 -31.08
CA SER A 7 2.29 33.35 -31.33
C SER A 7 2.71 31.87 -31.40
N ASP A 8 3.92 31.58 -31.90
CA ASP A 8 4.44 30.21 -31.99
C ASP A 8 4.90 29.70 -30.61
N LEU A 9 5.43 30.57 -29.76
CA LEU A 9 5.74 30.28 -28.36
C LEU A 9 4.46 29.98 -27.54
N ALA A 10 3.41 30.78 -27.72
CA ALA A 10 2.13 30.56 -27.05
C ALA A 10 1.47 29.23 -27.47
N ARG A 11 1.48 28.90 -28.77
CA ARG A 11 0.94 27.61 -29.28
C ARG A 11 1.73 26.40 -28.78
N ASN A 12 3.06 26.50 -28.66
CA ASN A 12 3.88 25.43 -28.10
C ASN A 12 3.70 25.27 -26.60
N ALA A 13 3.53 26.38 -25.86
CA ALA A 13 3.23 26.34 -24.43
C ALA A 13 1.87 25.68 -24.15
N GLN A 14 0.85 26.02 -24.94
CA GLN A 14 -0.48 25.39 -24.84
C GLN A 14 -0.41 23.88 -25.08
N ARG A 15 0.24 23.44 -26.17
CA ARG A 15 0.42 22.00 -26.45
C ARG A 15 1.19 21.27 -25.36
N SER A 16 2.24 21.89 -24.83
CA SER A 16 3.00 21.31 -23.72
C SER A 16 2.19 21.20 -22.44
N TRP A 17 1.17 22.04 -22.25
CA TRP A 17 0.27 21.97 -21.10
C TRP A 17 -0.79 20.90 -21.31
N ASP A 18 -1.38 20.82 -22.51
CA ASP A 18 -2.34 19.77 -22.88
C ASP A 18 -1.66 18.37 -22.77
N ASP A 19 -0.44 18.20 -23.28
CA ASP A 19 0.33 16.95 -23.16
C ASP A 19 0.67 16.60 -21.70
N GLN A 20 0.88 17.61 -20.84
CA GLN A 20 1.12 17.40 -19.41
C GLN A 20 -0.15 17.04 -18.65
N GLU A 21 -1.30 17.58 -19.05
CA GLU A 21 -2.60 17.29 -18.46
C GLU A 21 -3.04 15.86 -18.78
N ASP A 22 -2.87 15.42 -20.03
CA ASP A 22 -3.14 14.04 -20.45
C ASP A 22 -2.30 13.01 -19.67
N LEU A 23 -1.00 13.28 -19.49
CA LEU A 23 -0.12 12.40 -18.71
C LEU A 23 -0.49 12.32 -17.22
N ARG A 24 -1.02 13.40 -16.65
CA ARG A 24 -1.48 13.43 -15.26
C ARG A 24 -2.78 12.64 -15.10
N LEU A 25 -3.74 12.84 -16.00
CA LEU A 25 -5.00 12.10 -16.02
C LEU A 25 -4.77 10.60 -16.21
N GLU A 26 -3.86 10.20 -17.10
CA GLU A 26 -3.48 8.79 -17.25
C GLU A 26 -2.86 8.21 -15.98
N GLN A 27 -2.00 8.96 -15.28
CA GLN A 27 -1.41 8.51 -14.01
C GLN A 27 -2.47 8.39 -12.91
N GLU A 28 -3.40 9.34 -12.83
CA GLU A 28 -4.52 9.30 -11.89
C GLU A 28 -5.42 8.09 -12.15
N HIS A 29 -5.77 7.82 -13.41
CA HIS A 29 -6.54 6.63 -13.78
C HIS A 29 -5.82 5.32 -13.48
N ARG A 30 -4.50 5.23 -13.71
CA ARG A 30 -3.73 4.04 -13.33
C ARG A 30 -3.68 3.86 -11.81
N ALA A 31 -3.57 4.94 -11.05
CA ALA A 31 -3.60 4.90 -9.59
C ALA A 31 -4.97 4.44 -9.05
N GLU A 32 -6.06 4.90 -9.64
CA GLU A 32 -7.42 4.43 -9.32
C GLU A 32 -7.59 2.94 -9.60
N GLN A 33 -7.18 2.48 -10.79
CA GLN A 33 -7.22 1.06 -11.17
C GLN A 33 -6.37 0.20 -10.22
N ALA A 34 -5.18 0.66 -9.85
CA ALA A 34 -4.33 -0.03 -8.90
C ALA A 34 -4.96 -0.09 -7.50
N ALA A 35 -5.61 0.98 -7.05
CA ALA A 35 -6.30 1.00 -5.76
C ALA A 35 -7.48 0.01 -5.74
N ASP A 36 -8.25 -0.08 -6.82
CA ASP A 36 -9.35 -1.05 -6.93
C ASP A 36 -8.85 -2.49 -7.04
N LEU A 37 -7.76 -2.72 -7.76
CA LEU A 37 -7.10 -4.02 -7.83
C LEU A 37 -6.53 -4.45 -6.46
N ALA A 38 -5.92 -3.53 -5.72
CA ALA A 38 -5.42 -3.79 -4.37
C ALA A 38 -6.56 -4.19 -3.41
N LYS A 39 -7.75 -3.56 -3.53
CA LYS A 39 -8.94 -3.98 -2.77
C LYS A 39 -9.35 -5.41 -3.09
N ALA A 40 -9.27 -5.82 -4.36
CA ALA A 40 -9.56 -7.21 -4.75
C ALA A 40 -8.54 -8.18 -4.14
N TYR A 41 -7.24 -7.82 -4.16
CA TYR A 41 -6.18 -8.67 -3.61
C TYR A 41 -6.30 -8.92 -2.11
N ARG A 42 -6.86 -8.00 -1.32
CA ARG A 42 -7.12 -8.21 0.12
C ARG A 42 -8.00 -9.43 0.43
N THR A 43 -8.75 -9.92 -0.55
CA THR A 43 -9.60 -11.11 -0.42
C THR A 43 -9.05 -12.33 -1.15
N ASP A 44 -7.91 -12.20 -1.84
CA ASP A 44 -7.24 -13.27 -2.57
C ASP A 44 -6.12 -13.89 -1.71
N PRO A 45 -6.27 -15.14 -1.23
CA PRO A 45 -5.27 -15.80 -0.39
C PRO A 45 -3.91 -16.00 -1.07
N ALA A 46 -3.86 -16.10 -2.40
CA ALA A 46 -2.60 -16.25 -3.12
C ALA A 46 -1.84 -14.93 -3.13
N LYS A 47 -2.54 -13.82 -3.39
CA LYS A 47 -1.95 -12.48 -3.39
C LYS A 47 -1.54 -12.02 -2.00
N LEU A 48 -2.32 -12.36 -0.97
CA LEU A 48 -1.93 -12.12 0.41
C LEU A 48 -0.65 -12.86 0.78
N ARG A 49 -0.48 -14.13 0.35
CA ARG A 49 0.75 -14.88 0.59
C ARG A 49 1.95 -14.27 -0.14
N GLU A 50 1.77 -13.92 -1.41
CA GLU A 50 2.81 -13.26 -2.20
C GLU A 50 3.25 -11.93 -1.57
N ALA A 51 2.29 -11.12 -1.11
CA ALA A 51 2.59 -9.88 -0.39
C ALA A 51 3.32 -10.13 0.93
N GLU A 52 2.88 -11.13 1.71
CA GLU A 52 3.53 -11.51 2.97
C GLU A 52 5.00 -11.90 2.73
N GLU A 53 5.25 -12.77 1.76
CA GLU A 53 6.60 -13.21 1.39
C GLU A 53 7.51 -12.03 0.99
N GLN A 54 6.96 -11.02 0.30
CA GLN A 54 7.70 -9.81 -0.09
C GLN A 54 7.93 -8.85 1.08
N THR A 55 7.03 -8.81 2.06
CA THR A 55 7.18 -8.02 3.29
C THR A 55 7.99 -8.72 4.38
N ALA A 56 8.29 -10.01 4.23
CA ALA A 56 9.02 -10.78 5.22
C ALA A 56 10.38 -10.16 5.51
N GLY A 57 10.67 -9.92 6.80
CA GLY A 57 11.93 -9.32 7.24
C GLY A 57 11.99 -7.79 7.15
N THR A 58 10.92 -7.10 6.72
CA THR A 58 10.89 -5.62 6.68
C THR A 58 10.70 -5.00 8.07
N PHE A 59 10.01 -5.69 8.98
CA PHE A 59 9.86 -5.26 10.36
C PHE A 59 11.15 -5.41 11.18
N SER A 60 11.26 -4.62 12.25
CA SER A 60 12.36 -4.74 13.18
C SER A 60 12.30 -6.04 13.99
N GLY A 61 13.45 -6.53 14.46
CA GLY A 61 13.51 -7.67 15.38
C GLY A 61 12.71 -7.45 16.68
N ILE A 62 12.57 -6.19 17.11
CA ILE A 62 11.74 -5.81 18.26
C ILE A 62 10.27 -6.11 17.96
N HIS A 63 9.77 -5.75 16.78
CA HIS A 63 8.38 -6.01 16.39
C HIS A 63 8.06 -7.51 16.38
N TYR A 64 8.91 -8.34 15.79
CA TYR A 64 8.74 -9.80 15.83
C TYR A 64 8.77 -10.38 17.26
N THR A 65 9.59 -9.78 18.14
CA THR A 65 9.62 -10.15 19.56
C THR A 65 8.29 -9.78 20.24
N GLU A 66 7.74 -8.59 19.96
CA GLU A 66 6.45 -8.15 20.50
C GLU A 66 5.31 -9.07 20.04
N VAL A 67 5.25 -9.43 18.75
CA VAL A 67 4.27 -10.39 18.21
C VAL A 67 4.37 -11.74 18.90
N SER A 68 5.58 -12.29 19.02
CA SER A 68 5.82 -13.57 19.68
C SER A 68 5.36 -13.56 21.14
N LEU A 69 5.66 -12.48 21.87
CA LEU A 69 5.25 -12.32 23.27
C LEU A 69 3.73 -12.11 23.41
N ALA A 70 3.10 -11.37 22.50
CA ALA A 70 1.66 -11.17 22.50
C ALA A 70 0.90 -12.48 22.27
N LEU A 71 1.36 -13.30 21.32
CA LEU A 71 0.80 -14.65 21.08
C LEU A 71 1.02 -15.59 22.28
N HIS A 72 2.18 -15.52 22.92
CA HIS A 72 2.43 -16.27 24.15
C HIS A 72 1.45 -15.87 25.26
N ARG A 73 1.22 -14.58 25.48
CA ARG A 73 0.25 -14.09 26.49
C ARG A 73 -1.18 -14.49 26.14
N LEU A 74 -1.57 -14.41 24.87
CA LEU A 74 -2.87 -14.85 24.37
C LEU A 74 -3.16 -16.29 24.75
N HIS A 75 -2.21 -17.20 24.48
CA HIS A 75 -2.37 -18.62 24.80
C HIS A 75 -2.55 -18.87 26.31
N HIS A 76 -1.90 -18.09 27.17
CA HIS A 76 -1.91 -18.30 28.62
C HIS A 76 -2.99 -17.50 29.37
N THR A 77 -3.76 -16.69 28.65
CA THR A 77 -4.88 -15.95 29.23
C THR A 77 -6.13 -16.82 29.13
N ASP A 78 -6.84 -17.04 30.25
CA ASP A 78 -8.13 -17.71 30.22
C ASP A 78 -9.09 -16.91 29.32
N PRO A 79 -9.86 -17.56 28.43
CA PRO A 79 -10.85 -16.87 27.61
C PRO A 79 -11.82 -15.97 28.37
N ALA A 80 -12.14 -16.30 29.63
CA ALA A 80 -13.00 -15.48 30.49
C ALA A 80 -12.35 -14.13 30.86
N ASP A 81 -11.01 -14.06 30.90
CA ASP A 81 -10.24 -12.89 31.33
C ASP A 81 -9.72 -12.04 30.15
N LEU A 82 -9.93 -12.49 28.91
CA LEU A 82 -9.41 -11.87 27.68
C LEU A 82 -9.77 -10.37 27.52
N MET A 83 -11.01 -10.02 27.84
CA MET A 83 -11.50 -8.65 27.66
C MET A 83 -10.88 -7.65 28.66
N GLY A 84 -10.38 -8.14 29.81
CA GLY A 84 -9.79 -7.31 30.87
C GLY A 84 -8.27 -7.37 30.95
N SER A 85 -7.62 -8.29 30.23
CA SER A 85 -6.17 -8.55 30.35
C SER A 85 -5.28 -7.60 29.55
N GLY A 86 -5.85 -6.80 28.64
CA GLY A 86 -5.10 -5.93 27.72
C GLY A 86 -4.45 -6.68 26.54
N VAL A 87 -4.45 -8.01 26.54
CA VAL A 87 -3.81 -8.83 25.48
C VAL A 87 -4.42 -8.58 24.10
N LEU A 88 -5.75 -8.46 24.03
CA LEU A 88 -6.42 -8.14 22.76
C LEU A 88 -6.05 -6.75 22.24
N GLN A 89 -5.81 -5.78 23.14
CA GLN A 89 -5.40 -4.43 22.74
C GLN A 89 -3.98 -4.43 22.16
N ASP A 90 -3.07 -5.16 22.79
CA ASP A 90 -1.70 -5.36 22.29
C ASP A 90 -1.70 -6.04 20.91
N LEU A 91 -2.49 -7.11 20.75
CA LEU A 91 -2.61 -7.82 19.47
C LEU A 91 -3.22 -6.95 18.39
N TYR A 92 -4.26 -6.17 18.70
CA TYR A 92 -4.88 -5.30 17.71
C TYR A 92 -3.93 -4.19 17.25
N ARG A 93 -3.11 -3.65 18.15
CA ARG A 93 -2.04 -2.70 17.81
C ARG A 93 -1.04 -3.33 16.85
N LEU A 94 -0.53 -4.51 17.16
CA LEU A 94 0.46 -5.20 16.33
C LEU A 94 -0.11 -5.60 14.96
N ALA A 95 -1.34 -6.14 14.96
CA ALA A 95 -2.04 -6.52 13.73
C ALA A 95 -2.30 -5.31 12.82
N ARG A 96 -2.49 -4.12 13.38
CA ARG A 96 -2.64 -2.90 12.58
C ARG A 96 -1.35 -2.55 11.83
N ASP A 97 -0.21 -2.69 12.49
CA ASP A 97 1.10 -2.41 11.88
C ASP A 97 1.40 -3.43 10.76
N GLU A 98 1.12 -4.73 11.00
CA GLU A 98 1.25 -5.77 9.98
C GLU A 98 0.29 -5.55 8.79
N ALA A 99 -0.97 -5.26 9.06
CA ALA A 99 -1.96 -5.01 8.03
C ALA A 99 -1.59 -3.79 7.17
N ALA A 100 -1.02 -2.74 7.77
CA ALA A 100 -0.59 -1.56 7.02
C ALA A 100 0.57 -1.87 6.06
N ALA A 101 1.53 -2.70 6.49
CA ALA A 101 2.64 -3.12 5.62
C ALA A 101 2.15 -4.02 4.48
N LEU A 102 1.29 -5.00 4.78
CA LEU A 102 0.68 -5.85 3.76
C LEU A 102 -0.16 -5.05 2.77
N ASP A 103 -0.98 -4.10 3.25
CA ASP A 103 -1.78 -3.23 2.38
C ASP A 103 -0.92 -2.37 1.45
N ALA A 104 0.20 -1.84 1.95
CA ALA A 104 1.15 -1.11 1.13
C ALA A 104 1.77 -2.00 0.05
N GLN A 105 2.14 -3.24 0.40
CA GLN A 105 2.70 -4.20 -0.55
C GLN A 105 1.69 -4.61 -1.62
N LEU A 106 0.44 -4.86 -1.22
CA LEU A 106 -0.64 -5.19 -2.16
C LEU A 106 -0.89 -4.06 -3.16
N LEU A 107 -0.79 -2.80 -2.71
CA LEU A 107 -0.89 -1.65 -3.60
C LEU A 107 0.31 -1.56 -4.54
N GLU A 108 1.53 -1.82 -4.06
CA GLU A 108 2.73 -1.84 -4.91
C GLU A 108 2.61 -2.91 -6.00
N MET A 109 2.20 -4.13 -5.64
CA MET A 109 1.95 -5.22 -6.59
C MET A 109 0.88 -4.83 -7.62
N ALA A 110 -0.19 -4.16 -7.18
CA ALA A 110 -1.24 -3.68 -8.09
C ALA A 110 -0.75 -2.59 -9.03
N LEU A 111 0.08 -1.65 -8.56
CA LEU A 111 0.70 -0.61 -9.39
C LEU A 111 1.62 -1.23 -10.46
N GLN A 112 2.44 -2.21 -10.09
CA GLN A 112 3.29 -2.95 -11.02
C GLN A 112 2.46 -3.68 -12.08
N GLN A 113 1.33 -4.26 -11.69
CA GLN A 113 0.43 -4.99 -12.61
C GLN A 113 -0.29 -4.07 -13.60
N VAL A 114 -0.69 -2.86 -13.18
CA VAL A 114 -1.36 -1.86 -14.05
C VAL A 114 -0.35 -1.15 -14.96
N ALA A 115 0.92 -1.08 -14.56
CA ALA A 115 1.99 -0.48 -15.36
C ALA A 115 2.62 -1.45 -16.38
N ALA A 116 2.36 -2.76 -16.27
CA ALA A 116 2.87 -3.82 -17.16
C ALA A 116 2.04 -3.97 -18.44
#